data_AF-A0A7U9NH02-F1
#
_entry.id   AF-A0A7U9NH02-F1
#
_cell.length_a   1.000
_cell.length_b   1.000
_cell.length_c   1.000
_cell.angle_alpha   90.00
_cell.angle_beta   90.00
_cell.angle_gamma   90.00
#
_symmetry.space_group_name_H-M   'P 1'
#
loop_
_entity.id
_entity.type
_entity.pdbx_description
1 polymer ?
#
loop_
_entity_poly.entity_id
_entity_poly.type
_entity_poly.pdbx_seq_one_letter_code
_entity_poly.pdbx_strand_id
1 'polypeptide(L)'
;MWDKSEIRLGENIKKLRKIHGETLHDLAKVVDYGNTTIKNYESGERQPDIQTLRAIATHYGKTVDELLNVDLSDLTAMNFTIENSNELVKMLEILLPFSYSETALKNADFKKGYDYCNRILDAFSKNDSIRGSILSDCFEAFGKAIEDVDENGNLKVPEAVANMVWLIFLEWTQIYDNEMINVYQSLLVPRKKDDIPFIKKFLKLRENESIELKQRKTSFIKDFDEPLAELLAMLKTDIAWVQLADYYLALQYMISMIDTGLSPEMNTTIGMHMMLSFLRQGNQYAYRMMDFLNKF
;
A
#
# COMPACT_ATOMS: atom_id res chain seq x y z
N MET A 1 7.65 2.43 42.55
CA MET A 1 6.46 2.96 41.87
C MET A 1 6.85 2.98 40.41
N TRP A 2 6.25 2.12 39.57
CA TRP A 2 6.68 1.95 38.19
C TRP A 2 6.27 3.20 37.41
N ASP A 3 7.14 3.71 36.53
CA ASP A 3 6.76 4.81 35.64
C ASP A 3 5.71 4.30 34.65
N LYS A 4 4.63 5.07 34.45
CA LYS A 4 3.58 4.72 33.49
C LYS A 4 4.13 4.60 32.07
N SER A 5 5.22 5.30 31.76
CA SER A 5 5.91 5.21 30.46
C SER A 5 6.54 3.83 30.23
N GLU A 6 7.13 3.24 31.28
CA GLU A 6 7.83 1.95 31.22
C GLU A 6 6.89 0.77 30.97
N ILE A 7 5.71 0.78 31.62
CA ILE A 7 4.66 -0.23 31.42
C ILE A 7 4.12 -0.15 29.99
N ARG A 8 3.87 1.06 29.49
CA ARG A 8 3.35 1.30 28.14
C ARG A 8 4.31 0.80 27.06
N LEU A 9 5.62 1.04 27.22
CA LEU A 9 6.62 0.55 26.27
C LEU A 9 6.58 -0.98 26.16
N GLY A 10 6.57 -1.69 27.29
CA GLY A 10 6.50 -3.16 27.29
C GLY A 10 5.23 -3.70 26.63
N GLU A 11 4.09 -3.07 26.90
CA GLU A 11 2.81 -3.41 26.27
C GLU A 11 2.82 -3.16 24.75
N ASN A 12 3.38 -2.04 24.31
CA ASN A 12 3.53 -1.69 22.91
C ASN A 12 4.43 -2.67 22.15
N ILE A 13 5.60 -3.02 22.71
CA ILE A 13 6.51 -4.03 22.13
C ILE A 13 5.79 -5.37 21.97
N LYS A 14 5.10 -5.81 23.03
CA LYS A 14 4.35 -7.08 23.03
C LYS A 14 3.23 -7.07 22.00
N LYS A 15 2.52 -5.96 21.90
CA LYS A 15 1.38 -5.79 21.00
C LYS A 15 1.83 -5.84 19.55
N LEU A 16 2.86 -5.06 19.20
CA LEU A 16 3.48 -5.08 17.88
C LEU A 16 3.96 -6.48 17.53
N ARG A 17 4.78 -7.11 18.38
CA ARG A 17 5.24 -8.49 18.15
C ARG A 17 4.09 -9.45 17.81
N LYS A 18 3.00 -9.41 18.59
CA LYS A 18 1.83 -10.26 18.35
C LYS A 18 1.10 -9.94 17.05
N ILE A 19 0.91 -8.67 16.71
CA ILE A 19 0.27 -8.24 15.45
C ILE A 19 1.09 -8.74 14.24
N HIS A 20 2.41 -8.68 14.35
CA HIS A 20 3.33 -9.16 13.33
C HIS A 20 3.47 -10.70 13.30
N GLY A 21 2.71 -11.43 14.15
CA GLY A 21 2.74 -12.90 14.26
C GLY A 21 4.04 -13.46 14.85
N GLU A 22 4.87 -12.62 15.45
CA GLU A 22 6.21 -12.97 15.90
C GLU A 22 6.21 -13.73 17.23
N THR A 23 7.08 -14.72 17.34
CA THR A 23 7.44 -15.35 18.63
C THR A 23 8.41 -14.48 19.43
N LEU A 24 8.65 -14.81 20.72
CA LEU A 24 9.71 -14.11 21.48
C LEU A 24 11.09 -14.28 20.83
N HIS A 25 11.36 -15.46 20.27
CA HIS A 25 12.60 -15.77 19.54
C HIS A 25 12.79 -14.94 18.29
N ASP A 26 11.68 -14.64 17.64
CA ASP A 26 11.62 -13.86 16.43
C ASP A 26 12.08 -12.42 16.61
N LEU A 27 11.65 -11.76 17.69
CA LEU A 27 12.11 -10.42 18.07
C LEU A 27 13.50 -10.49 18.71
N ALA A 28 13.79 -11.53 19.48
CA ALA A 28 15.10 -11.72 20.12
C ALA A 28 16.26 -11.72 19.11
N LYS A 29 16.06 -12.35 17.94
CA LYS A 29 17.03 -12.32 16.82
C LYS A 29 17.28 -10.94 16.23
N VAL A 30 16.27 -10.06 16.22
CA VAL A 30 16.38 -8.71 15.62
C VAL A 30 17.32 -7.85 16.44
N VAL A 31 17.28 -8.00 17.76
CA VAL A 31 18.05 -7.19 18.70
C VAL A 31 19.26 -7.92 19.30
N ASP A 32 19.58 -9.11 18.80
CA ASP A 32 20.66 -9.98 19.29
C ASP A 32 20.61 -10.27 20.80
N TYR A 33 19.42 -10.58 21.31
CA TYR A 33 19.18 -10.96 22.70
C TYR A 33 18.52 -12.34 22.81
N GLY A 34 18.33 -12.83 24.04
CA GLY A 34 17.58 -14.06 24.31
C GLY A 34 16.09 -13.81 24.58
N ASN A 35 15.26 -14.86 24.43
CA ASN A 35 13.81 -14.81 24.65
C ASN A 35 13.43 -14.24 26.03
N THR A 36 14.20 -14.57 27.07
CA THR A 36 13.97 -14.06 28.43
C THR A 36 14.13 -12.54 28.48
N THR A 37 15.10 -11.99 27.76
CA THR A 37 15.29 -10.53 27.69
C THR A 37 14.09 -9.85 27.04
N ILE A 38 13.59 -10.39 25.92
CA ILE A 38 12.39 -9.86 25.25
C ILE A 38 11.16 -9.97 26.15
N LYS A 39 10.97 -11.10 26.82
CA LYS A 39 9.87 -11.30 27.77
C LYS A 39 9.92 -10.24 28.89
N ASN A 40 11.10 -9.93 29.41
CA ASN A 40 11.27 -8.94 30.46
C ASN A 40 11.08 -7.51 29.94
N TYR A 41 11.39 -7.24 28.67
CA TYR A 41 10.98 -5.98 28.02
C TYR A 41 9.46 -5.88 27.94
N GLU A 42 8.79 -6.93 27.48
CA GLU A 42 7.33 -6.98 27.33
C GLU A 42 6.53 -6.93 28.65
N SER A 43 7.13 -7.34 29.76
CA SER A 43 6.53 -7.21 31.09
C SER A 43 6.92 -5.91 31.81
N GLY A 44 7.82 -5.12 31.22
CA GLY A 44 8.40 -3.92 31.83
C GLY A 44 9.42 -4.21 32.94
N GLU A 45 9.74 -5.48 33.22
CA GLU A 45 10.75 -5.88 34.22
C GLU A 45 12.17 -5.42 33.86
N ARG A 46 12.42 -5.17 32.58
CA ARG A 46 13.67 -4.62 32.08
C ARG A 46 13.35 -3.59 31.00
N GLN A 47 14.17 -2.53 30.92
CA GLN A 47 14.11 -1.58 29.83
C GLN A 47 15.18 -1.88 28.77
N PRO A 48 14.85 -1.83 27.47
CA PRO A 48 15.85 -1.86 26.41
C PRO A 48 16.72 -0.59 26.48
N ASP A 49 18.02 -0.72 26.19
CA ASP A 49 18.87 0.46 26.00
C ASP A 49 18.48 1.24 24.74
N ILE A 50 19.02 2.45 24.58
CA ILE A 50 18.67 3.34 23.45
C ILE A 50 18.91 2.67 22.09
N GLN A 51 19.98 1.88 21.95
CA GLN A 51 20.30 1.22 20.67
C GLN A 51 19.28 0.12 20.37
N THR A 52 18.96 -0.68 21.37
CA THR A 52 17.95 -1.75 21.32
C THR A 52 16.57 -1.17 21.03
N LEU A 53 16.20 -0.08 21.72
CA LEU A 53 14.93 0.61 21.54
C LEU A 53 14.78 1.15 20.12
N ARG A 54 15.85 1.74 19.56
CA ARG A 54 15.88 2.15 18.15
C ARG A 54 15.74 0.98 17.19
N ALA A 55 16.42 -0.13 17.45
CA ALA A 55 16.32 -1.33 16.61
C ALA A 55 14.90 -1.90 16.61
N ILE A 56 14.24 -1.96 17.77
CA ILE A 56 12.83 -2.39 17.89
C ILE A 56 11.90 -1.42 17.15
N ALA A 57 12.10 -0.11 17.32
CA ALA A 57 11.29 0.90 16.67
C ALA A 57 11.42 0.81 15.13
N THR A 58 12.64 0.72 14.61
CA THR A 58 12.90 0.51 13.18
C THR A 58 12.26 -0.77 12.66
N HIS A 59 12.41 -1.89 13.38
CA HIS A 59 11.84 -3.19 12.99
C HIS A 59 10.32 -3.17 12.82
N TYR A 60 9.62 -2.38 13.63
CA TYR A 60 8.16 -2.23 13.54
C TYR A 60 7.72 -1.00 12.75
N GLY A 61 8.64 -0.29 12.08
CA GLY A 61 8.33 0.92 11.32
C GLY A 61 7.75 2.05 12.17
N LYS A 62 8.21 2.16 13.44
CA LYS A 62 7.79 3.15 14.43
C LYS A 62 8.94 4.06 14.81
N THR A 63 8.61 5.25 15.29
CA THR A 63 9.56 6.10 16.01
C THR A 63 9.72 5.63 17.46
N VAL A 64 10.85 5.95 18.08
CA VAL A 64 11.07 5.70 19.51
C VAL A 64 10.01 6.40 20.36
N ASP A 65 9.61 7.61 19.96
CA ASP A 65 8.59 8.39 20.65
C ASP A 65 7.22 7.71 20.60
N GLU A 66 6.79 7.22 19.42
CA GLU A 66 5.56 6.44 19.29
C GLU A 66 5.57 5.19 20.19
N LEU A 67 6.71 4.50 20.25
CA LEU A 67 6.85 3.27 21.04
C LEU A 67 6.71 3.53 22.55
N LEU A 68 7.13 4.71 23.02
CA LEU A 68 7.07 5.12 24.43
C LEU A 68 5.73 5.75 24.81
N ASN A 69 5.18 6.60 23.95
CA ASN A 69 4.15 7.57 24.35
C ASN A 69 2.76 7.27 23.77
N VAL A 70 2.67 6.55 22.65
CA VAL A 70 1.38 6.25 21.99
C VAL A 70 0.80 4.96 22.55
N ASP A 71 -0.51 4.94 22.79
CA ASP A 71 -1.22 3.72 23.15
C ASP A 71 -1.52 2.90 21.89
N LEU A 72 -0.86 1.74 21.75
CA LEU A 72 -1.00 0.85 20.60
C LEU A 72 -2.00 -0.29 20.84
N SER A 73 -2.73 -0.28 21.96
CA SER A 73 -3.61 -1.38 22.37
C SER A 73 -4.74 -1.67 21.37
N ASP A 74 -5.25 -0.64 20.69
CA ASP A 74 -6.32 -0.73 19.69
C ASP A 74 -5.87 -1.26 18.31
N LEU A 75 -4.56 -1.41 18.07
CA LEU A 75 -4.09 -1.98 16.81
C LEU A 75 -4.56 -3.44 16.66
N THR A 76 -5.31 -3.75 15.62
CA THR A 76 -5.72 -5.12 15.30
C THR A 76 -4.77 -5.74 14.29
N ALA A 77 -4.56 -7.06 14.40
CA ALA A 77 -3.83 -7.80 13.39
C ALA A 77 -4.73 -7.92 12.15
N MET A 78 -4.32 -7.30 11.04
CA MET A 78 -4.95 -7.53 9.73
C MET A 78 -4.50 -8.92 9.24
N ASN A 79 -5.37 -9.92 9.29
CA ASN A 79 -5.12 -11.25 8.73
C ASN A 79 -5.52 -11.27 7.26
N PHE A 80 -4.70 -10.63 6.43
CA PHE A 80 -4.88 -10.68 4.99
C PHE A 80 -4.14 -11.87 4.37
N THR A 81 -4.86 -12.84 3.81
CA THR A 81 -4.32 -13.96 3.01
C THR A 81 -4.91 -13.92 1.61
N ILE A 82 -4.04 -13.80 0.60
CA ILE A 82 -4.39 -14.01 -0.82
C ILE A 82 -4.06 -15.47 -1.15
N GLU A 83 -5.08 -16.28 -1.41
CA GLU A 83 -4.94 -17.72 -1.66
C GLU A 83 -4.76 -18.05 -3.15
N ASN A 84 -5.13 -17.14 -4.05
CA ASN A 84 -5.05 -17.35 -5.51
C ASN A 84 -5.06 -16.03 -6.30
N SER A 85 -4.75 -16.12 -7.60
CA SER A 85 -4.69 -14.95 -8.50
C SER A 85 -6.02 -14.20 -8.63
N ASN A 86 -7.17 -14.89 -8.50
CA ASN A 86 -8.48 -14.21 -8.53
C ASN A 86 -8.70 -13.32 -7.30
N GLU A 87 -8.21 -13.73 -6.13
CA GLU A 87 -8.26 -12.90 -4.92
C GLU A 87 -7.34 -11.69 -5.01
N LEU A 88 -6.18 -11.84 -5.67
CA LEU A 88 -5.30 -10.71 -5.97
C LEU A 88 -5.99 -9.69 -6.88
N VAL A 89 -6.69 -10.14 -7.93
CA VAL A 89 -7.47 -9.26 -8.81
C VAL A 89 -8.59 -8.57 -8.05
N LYS A 90 -9.36 -9.30 -7.22
CA LYS A 90 -10.41 -8.70 -6.38
C LYS A 90 -9.86 -7.66 -5.40
N MET A 91 -8.67 -7.90 -4.84
CA MET A 91 -7.99 -6.91 -4.01
C MET A 91 -7.65 -5.66 -4.84
N LEU A 92 -7.06 -5.83 -6.03
CA LEU A 92 -6.73 -4.71 -6.91
C LEU A 92 -7.98 -3.92 -7.32
N GLU A 93 -9.11 -4.57 -7.60
CA GLU A 93 -10.38 -3.90 -7.93
C GLU A 93 -10.91 -3.04 -6.78
N ILE A 94 -10.63 -3.42 -5.53
CA ILE A 94 -11.01 -2.66 -4.34
C ILE A 94 -10.05 -1.50 -4.09
N LEU A 95 -8.74 -1.75 -4.19
CA LEU A 95 -7.69 -0.78 -3.89
C LEU A 95 -7.48 0.22 -5.02
N LEU A 96 -7.74 -0.16 -6.27
CA LEU A 96 -7.53 0.66 -7.45
C LEU A 96 -8.88 0.79 -8.18
N PRO A 97 -9.70 1.81 -7.85
CA PRO A 97 -11.01 1.98 -8.45
C PRO A 97 -10.92 2.22 -9.97
N PHE A 98 -11.30 1.20 -10.75
CA PHE A 98 -11.39 1.28 -12.19
C PHE A 98 -12.77 1.81 -12.61
N SER A 99 -12.80 2.86 -13.44
CA SER A 99 -14.02 3.65 -13.69
C SER A 99 -14.52 3.52 -15.12
N TYR A 100 -15.83 3.45 -15.31
CA TYR A 100 -16.48 3.53 -16.62
C TYR A 100 -17.94 4.00 -16.50
N SER A 101 -18.48 4.48 -17.61
CA SER A 101 -19.91 4.76 -17.79
C SER A 101 -20.36 4.39 -19.20
N GLU A 102 -21.66 4.19 -19.39
CA GLU A 102 -22.26 3.96 -20.72
C GLU A 102 -21.98 5.11 -21.70
N THR A 103 -21.80 6.33 -21.18
CA THR A 103 -21.42 7.49 -22.00
C THR A 103 -19.95 7.43 -22.39
N ALA A 104 -19.05 7.14 -21.44
CA ALA A 104 -17.62 6.99 -21.70
C ALA A 104 -17.33 5.90 -22.73
N LEU A 105 -18.03 4.76 -22.64
CA LEU A 105 -17.88 3.63 -23.57
C LEU A 105 -18.27 3.94 -25.02
N LYS A 106 -18.95 5.07 -25.28
CA LYS A 106 -19.23 5.54 -26.65
C LYS A 106 -18.03 6.24 -27.29
N ASN A 107 -17.11 6.77 -26.51
CA ASN A 107 -15.85 7.31 -27.03
C ASN A 107 -14.94 6.12 -27.43
N ALA A 108 -14.49 6.10 -28.68
CA ALA A 108 -13.79 4.95 -29.25
C ALA A 108 -12.41 4.72 -28.58
N ASP A 109 -11.69 5.80 -28.27
CA ASP A 109 -10.37 5.73 -27.64
C ASP A 109 -10.51 5.30 -26.17
N PHE A 110 -11.48 5.85 -25.44
CA PHE A 110 -11.77 5.39 -24.07
C PHE A 110 -12.12 3.91 -24.04
N LYS A 111 -13.04 3.48 -24.92
CA LYS A 111 -13.44 2.07 -25.00
C LYS A 111 -12.25 1.17 -25.30
N LYS A 112 -11.34 1.59 -26.19
CA LYS A 112 -10.12 0.85 -26.51
C LYS A 112 -9.23 0.68 -25.28
N GLY A 113 -8.97 1.76 -24.54
CA GLY A 113 -8.21 1.71 -23.29
C GLY A 113 -8.87 0.84 -22.22
N TYR A 114 -10.19 0.96 -22.07
CA TYR A 114 -11.00 0.14 -21.16
C TYR A 114 -10.91 -1.36 -21.49
N ASP A 115 -11.05 -1.73 -22.77
CA ASP A 115 -10.94 -3.12 -23.22
C ASP A 115 -9.53 -3.69 -22.95
N TYR A 116 -8.47 -2.90 -23.12
CA TYR A 116 -7.12 -3.33 -22.77
C TYR A 116 -6.93 -3.53 -21.26
N CYS A 117 -7.42 -2.62 -20.42
CA CYS A 117 -7.35 -2.77 -18.97
C CYS A 117 -8.06 -4.04 -18.49
N ASN A 118 -9.25 -4.34 -19.04
CA ASN A 118 -9.95 -5.59 -18.74
C ASN A 118 -9.15 -6.83 -19.17
N ARG A 119 -8.45 -6.77 -20.30
CA ARG A 119 -7.56 -7.87 -20.74
C ARG A 119 -6.38 -8.06 -19.79
N ILE A 120 -5.85 -6.98 -19.21
CA ILE A 120 -4.79 -7.07 -18.18
C ILE A 120 -5.35 -7.78 -16.94
N LEU A 121 -6.50 -7.34 -16.43
CA LEU A 121 -7.14 -7.95 -15.26
C LEU A 121 -7.52 -9.42 -15.49
N ASP A 122 -8.06 -9.76 -16.67
CA ASP A 122 -8.36 -11.14 -17.05
C ASP A 122 -7.09 -12.00 -17.10
N ALA A 123 -6.00 -11.48 -17.69
CA ALA A 123 -4.71 -12.18 -17.71
C ALA A 123 -4.16 -12.39 -16.28
N PHE A 124 -4.26 -11.39 -15.40
CA PHE A 124 -3.85 -11.53 -14.00
C PHE A 124 -4.65 -12.62 -13.30
N SER A 125 -5.97 -12.65 -13.50
CA SER A 125 -6.85 -13.64 -12.90
C SER A 125 -6.50 -15.08 -13.30
N LYS A 126 -6.07 -15.26 -14.55
CA LYS A 126 -5.67 -16.55 -15.14
C LYS A 126 -4.20 -16.89 -14.97
N ASN A 127 -3.40 -15.97 -14.42
CA ASN A 127 -1.94 -16.06 -14.37
C ASN A 127 -1.31 -16.23 -15.76
N ASP A 128 -1.87 -15.54 -16.75
CA ASP A 128 -1.42 -15.54 -18.14
C ASP A 128 -0.47 -14.37 -18.42
N SER A 129 0.27 -14.49 -19.53
CA SER A 129 1.14 -13.39 -19.99
C SER A 129 0.33 -12.33 -20.74
N ILE A 130 0.72 -11.07 -20.55
CA ILE A 130 0.20 -9.93 -21.31
C ILE A 130 1.17 -9.53 -22.42
N ARG A 131 0.62 -8.94 -23.49
CA ARG A 131 1.45 -8.37 -24.57
C ARG A 131 2.26 -7.20 -24.02
N GLY A 132 3.56 -7.15 -24.29
CA GLY A 132 4.45 -6.13 -23.74
C GLY A 132 4.09 -4.66 -24.07
N SER A 133 3.36 -4.41 -25.16
CA SER A 133 2.89 -3.06 -25.52
C SER A 133 1.59 -2.64 -24.82
N ILE A 134 0.89 -3.55 -24.12
CA ILE A 134 -0.50 -3.31 -23.72
C ILE A 134 -0.65 -2.09 -22.81
N LEU A 135 0.31 -1.83 -21.92
CA LEU A 135 0.29 -0.67 -21.03
C LEU A 135 0.44 0.64 -21.82
N SER A 136 1.42 0.70 -22.73
CA SER A 136 1.58 1.83 -23.65
C SER A 136 0.34 2.05 -24.52
N ASP A 137 -0.28 0.96 -25.00
CA ASP A 137 -1.51 1.01 -25.78
C ASP A 137 -2.69 1.58 -24.95
N CYS A 138 -2.72 1.33 -23.62
CA CYS A 138 -3.69 1.93 -22.71
C CYS A 138 -3.44 3.42 -22.50
N PHE A 139 -2.20 3.82 -22.22
CA PHE A 139 -1.83 5.24 -22.03
C PHE A 139 -2.14 6.08 -23.26
N GLU A 140 -1.80 5.58 -24.46
CA GLU A 140 -2.12 6.26 -25.71
C GLU A 140 -3.63 6.42 -25.90
N ALA A 141 -4.39 5.35 -25.63
CA ALA A 141 -5.85 5.37 -25.79
C ALA A 141 -6.53 6.35 -24.82
N PHE A 142 -6.17 6.34 -23.54
CA PHE A 142 -6.75 7.29 -22.59
C PHE A 142 -6.26 8.72 -22.83
N GLY A 143 -5.01 8.93 -23.25
CA GLY A 143 -4.51 10.26 -23.64
C GLY A 143 -5.36 10.89 -24.73
N LYS A 144 -5.67 10.15 -25.80
CA LYS A 144 -6.58 10.61 -26.86
C LYS A 144 -8.00 10.89 -26.37
N ALA A 145 -8.50 10.07 -25.44
CA ALA A 145 -9.82 10.30 -24.87
C ALA A 145 -9.90 11.55 -23.98
N ILE A 146 -8.78 11.93 -23.33
CA ILE A 146 -8.67 13.17 -22.54
C ILE A 146 -8.64 14.41 -23.42
N GLU A 147 -8.03 14.32 -24.60
CA GLU A 147 -8.02 15.41 -25.60
C GLU A 147 -9.42 15.70 -26.17
N ASP A 148 -10.38 14.78 -26.03
CA ASP A 148 -11.77 14.97 -26.43
C ASP A 148 -12.53 15.84 -25.40
N VAL A 149 -12.37 17.15 -25.55
CA VAL A 149 -13.04 18.17 -24.74
C VAL A 149 -14.27 18.77 -25.42
N ASP A 150 -15.18 19.33 -24.63
CA ASP A 150 -16.31 20.13 -25.11
C ASP A 150 -15.87 21.52 -25.59
N GLU A 151 -16.83 22.31 -26.08
CA GLU A 151 -16.58 23.67 -26.59
C GLU A 151 -16.02 24.65 -25.54
N ASN A 152 -16.18 24.34 -24.25
CA ASN A 152 -15.69 25.13 -23.13
C ASN A 152 -14.36 24.57 -22.58
N GLY A 153 -13.81 23.52 -23.19
CA GLY A 153 -12.59 22.86 -22.74
C GLY A 153 -12.79 21.88 -21.59
N ASN A 154 -14.03 21.52 -21.22
CA ASN A 154 -14.28 20.50 -20.20
C ASN A 154 -14.10 19.10 -20.79
N LEU A 155 -13.62 18.17 -19.98
CA LEU A 155 -13.48 16.77 -20.35
C LEU A 155 -14.85 16.16 -20.68
N LYS A 156 -15.00 15.56 -21.87
CA LYS A 156 -16.21 14.75 -22.17
C LYS A 156 -16.18 13.39 -21.49
N VAL A 157 -14.98 12.87 -21.23
CA VAL A 157 -14.76 11.53 -20.65
C VAL A 157 -13.76 11.62 -19.49
N PRO A 158 -14.18 12.18 -18.33
CA PRO A 158 -13.31 12.28 -17.16
C PRO A 158 -12.85 10.91 -16.62
N GLU A 159 -13.57 9.83 -16.93
CA GLU A 159 -13.15 8.45 -16.66
C GLU A 159 -11.79 8.11 -17.29
N ALA A 160 -11.42 8.76 -18.40
CA ALA A 160 -10.12 8.55 -19.05
C ALA A 160 -8.97 9.03 -18.14
N VAL A 161 -9.14 10.18 -17.48
CA VAL A 161 -8.18 10.70 -16.49
C VAL A 161 -8.11 9.75 -15.30
N ALA A 162 -9.26 9.31 -14.78
CA ALA A 162 -9.32 8.37 -13.66
C ALA A 162 -8.58 7.05 -13.97
N ASN A 163 -8.74 6.54 -15.19
CA ASN A 163 -8.10 5.30 -15.60
C ASN A 163 -6.62 5.48 -15.99
N MET A 164 -6.15 6.67 -16.37
CA MET A 164 -4.71 6.95 -16.44
C MET A 164 -4.07 6.91 -15.05
N VAL A 165 -4.72 7.51 -14.04
CA VAL A 165 -4.26 7.39 -12.64
C VAL A 165 -4.24 5.92 -12.23
N TRP A 166 -5.29 5.16 -12.55
CA TRP A 166 -5.34 3.73 -12.29
C TRP A 166 -4.15 2.97 -12.91
N LEU A 167 -3.77 3.25 -14.16
CA LEU A 167 -2.62 2.62 -14.82
C LEU A 167 -1.30 2.92 -14.12
N ILE A 168 -1.07 4.16 -13.69
CA ILE A 168 0.15 4.54 -12.96
C ILE A 168 0.27 3.72 -11.67
N PHE A 169 -0.81 3.65 -10.89
CA PHE A 169 -0.82 2.83 -9.68
C PHE A 169 -0.67 1.35 -9.99
N LEU A 170 -1.27 0.84 -11.08
CA LEU A 170 -1.09 -0.54 -11.49
C LEU A 170 0.38 -0.81 -11.83
N GLU A 171 1.05 0.04 -12.61
CA GLU A 171 2.47 -0.13 -12.93
C GLU A 171 3.35 -0.13 -11.68
N TRP A 172 3.07 0.76 -10.72
CA TRP A 172 3.76 0.75 -9.43
C TRP A 172 3.65 -0.60 -8.72
N THR A 173 2.47 -1.24 -8.74
CA THR A 173 2.29 -2.57 -8.15
C THR A 173 3.12 -3.65 -8.84
N GLN A 174 3.65 -3.41 -10.04
CA GLN A 174 4.51 -4.35 -10.78
C GLN A 174 6.01 -4.15 -10.51
N ILE A 175 6.39 -3.11 -9.76
CA ILE A 175 7.78 -2.87 -9.32
C ILE A 175 8.05 -3.69 -8.05
N TYR A 176 8.13 -5.00 -8.21
CA TYR A 176 8.58 -5.95 -7.19
C TYR A 176 9.77 -6.78 -7.68
N ASP A 177 10.48 -7.40 -6.74
CA ASP A 177 11.51 -8.38 -7.06
C ASP A 177 10.96 -9.82 -7.03
N ASN A 178 11.79 -10.77 -7.49
CA ASN A 178 11.45 -12.20 -7.45
C ASN A 178 11.32 -12.75 -6.01
N GLU A 179 11.88 -12.10 -4.99
CA GLU A 179 11.69 -12.51 -3.60
C GLU A 179 10.29 -12.18 -3.09
N MET A 180 9.70 -11.04 -3.48
CA MET A 180 8.29 -10.72 -3.24
C MET A 180 7.37 -11.75 -3.89
N ILE A 181 7.67 -12.18 -5.13
CA ILE A 181 6.95 -13.30 -5.79
C ILE A 181 7.04 -14.57 -4.94
N ASN A 182 8.22 -14.90 -4.38
CA ASN A 182 8.40 -16.06 -3.49
C ASN A 182 7.67 -15.90 -2.14
N VAL A 183 7.43 -14.67 -1.68
CA VAL A 183 6.60 -14.39 -0.49
C VAL A 183 5.12 -14.61 -0.80
N TYR A 184 4.64 -14.08 -1.92
CA TYR A 184 3.28 -14.35 -2.38
C TYR A 184 3.07 -15.84 -2.70
N GLN A 185 4.05 -16.54 -3.27
CA GLN A 185 4.00 -18.00 -3.47
C GLN A 185 3.99 -18.80 -2.17
N SER A 186 4.62 -18.31 -1.09
CA SER A 186 4.53 -18.98 0.22
C SER A 186 3.18 -18.84 0.91
N LEU A 187 2.27 -18.01 0.38
CA LEU A 187 0.85 -18.01 0.75
C LEU A 187 0.09 -19.18 0.11
N LEU A 188 0.61 -19.76 -0.97
CA LEU A 188 -0.05 -20.78 -1.79
C LEU A 188 0.26 -22.22 -1.33
N VAL A 189 1.18 -22.39 -0.38
CA VAL A 189 1.61 -23.71 0.15
C VAL A 189 1.23 -23.82 1.63
N PRO A 190 0.68 -24.97 2.09
CA PRO A 190 0.30 -25.14 3.50
C PRO A 190 1.48 -24.89 4.43
N ARG A 191 1.28 -24.00 5.41
CA ARG A 191 2.29 -23.66 6.42
C ARG A 191 2.83 -24.89 7.13
N LYS A 192 4.15 -25.01 7.20
CA LYS A 192 4.82 -25.84 8.20
C LYS A 192 4.83 -25.11 9.54
N LYS A 193 4.87 -25.87 10.63
CA LYS A 193 4.76 -25.38 12.02
C LYS A 193 5.83 -24.35 12.41
N ASP A 194 6.90 -24.24 11.62
CA ASP A 194 8.05 -23.38 11.84
C ASP A 194 8.20 -22.26 10.79
N ASP A 195 7.19 -22.05 9.93
CA ASP A 195 7.24 -21.00 8.90
C ASP A 195 7.04 -19.60 9.48
N ILE A 196 7.89 -18.67 9.05
CA ILE A 196 7.82 -17.24 9.40
C ILE A 196 6.49 -16.65 8.89
N PRO A 197 5.74 -15.87 9.70
CA PRO A 197 4.50 -15.23 9.27
C PRO A 197 4.69 -14.37 8.00
N PHE A 198 3.67 -14.33 7.14
CA PHE A 198 3.69 -13.55 5.88
C PHE A 198 4.05 -12.08 6.15
N ILE A 199 3.39 -11.46 7.12
CA ILE A 199 3.63 -10.08 7.53
C ILE A 199 5.11 -9.88 7.90
N LYS A 200 5.70 -10.82 8.65
CA LYS A 200 7.11 -10.77 9.00
C LYS A 200 8.04 -10.90 7.78
N LYS A 201 7.72 -11.80 6.84
CA LYS A 201 8.51 -12.00 5.61
C LYS A 201 8.40 -10.78 4.67
N PHE A 202 7.21 -10.21 4.56
CA PHE A 202 6.90 -9.00 3.79
C PHE A 202 7.64 -7.76 4.34
N LEU A 203 7.61 -7.55 5.66
CA LEU A 203 8.30 -6.42 6.29
C LEU A 203 9.82 -6.56 6.21
N LYS A 204 10.35 -7.77 6.41
CA LYS A 204 11.78 -8.04 6.31
C LYS A 204 12.32 -7.85 4.89
N LEU A 205 11.49 -8.06 3.86
CA LEU A 205 11.85 -7.72 2.48
C LEU A 205 11.82 -6.22 2.23
N ARG A 206 10.85 -5.50 2.80
CA ARG A 206 10.81 -4.04 2.75
C ARG A 206 12.05 -3.40 3.38
N GLU A 207 12.57 -3.99 4.45
CA GLU A 207 13.82 -3.55 5.08
C GLU A 207 15.07 -3.86 4.23
N ASN A 208 15.02 -4.94 3.44
CA ASN A 208 16.15 -5.44 2.64
C ASN A 208 15.96 -5.26 1.14
N GLU A 209 15.18 -4.24 0.71
CA GLU A 209 15.00 -3.97 -0.72
C GLU A 209 16.35 -3.81 -1.43
N SER A 210 16.51 -4.53 -2.54
CA SER A 210 17.73 -4.48 -3.34
C SER A 210 17.97 -3.05 -3.85
N ILE A 211 19.25 -2.70 -4.06
CA ILE A 211 19.64 -1.39 -4.61
C ILE A 211 18.95 -1.15 -5.96
N GLU A 212 18.86 -2.20 -6.79
CA GLU A 212 18.18 -2.15 -8.08
C GLU A 212 16.68 -1.85 -7.95
N LEU A 213 15.99 -2.47 -6.98
CA LEU A 213 14.57 -2.20 -6.73
C LEU A 213 14.35 -0.75 -6.29
N LYS A 214 15.19 -0.25 -5.38
CA LYS A 214 15.15 1.15 -4.94
C LYS A 214 15.35 2.11 -6.12
N GLN A 215 16.32 1.83 -6.99
CA GLN A 215 16.56 2.63 -8.20
C GLN A 215 15.36 2.63 -9.15
N ARG A 216 14.72 1.46 -9.38
CA ARG A 216 13.52 1.37 -10.22
C ARG A 216 12.36 2.18 -9.64
N LYS A 217 12.12 2.11 -8.33
CA LYS A 217 11.11 2.92 -7.64
C LYS A 217 11.40 4.42 -7.73
N THR A 218 12.64 4.83 -7.49
CA THR A 218 13.05 6.24 -7.62
C THR A 218 12.90 6.75 -9.05
N SER A 219 13.26 5.94 -10.07
CA SER A 219 13.04 6.30 -11.48
C SER A 219 11.55 6.47 -11.76
N PHE A 220 10.73 5.51 -11.33
CA PHE A 220 9.28 5.58 -11.54
C PHE A 220 8.66 6.83 -10.92
N ILE A 221 9.00 7.15 -9.67
CA ILE A 221 8.51 8.37 -9.01
C ILE A 221 8.92 9.59 -9.82
N LYS A 222 10.20 9.68 -10.24
CA LYS A 222 10.67 10.81 -11.04
C LYS A 222 9.92 10.96 -12.38
N ASP A 223 9.56 9.85 -13.00
CA ASP A 223 8.88 9.83 -14.30
C ASP A 223 7.38 10.18 -14.18
N PHE A 224 6.75 9.92 -13.02
CA PHE A 224 5.31 10.04 -12.83
C PHE A 224 4.84 11.05 -11.77
N ASP A 225 5.70 11.66 -10.97
CA ASP A 225 5.31 12.60 -9.90
C ASP A 225 4.51 13.80 -10.45
N GLU A 226 5.07 14.50 -11.44
CA GLU A 226 4.39 15.64 -12.09
C GLU A 226 3.16 15.20 -12.91
N PRO A 227 3.24 14.19 -13.82
CA PRO A 227 2.06 13.69 -14.52
C PRO A 227 0.91 13.24 -13.60
N LEU A 228 1.22 12.56 -12.50
CA LEU A 228 0.20 12.13 -11.54
C LEU A 228 -0.43 13.32 -10.83
N ALA A 229 0.35 14.32 -10.42
CA ALA A 229 -0.16 15.54 -9.81
C ALA A 229 -1.12 16.28 -10.77
N GLU A 230 -0.77 16.38 -12.05
CA GLU A 230 -1.62 16.98 -13.08
C GLU A 230 -2.92 16.21 -13.30
N LEU A 231 -2.86 14.88 -13.41
CA LEU A 231 -4.05 14.02 -13.54
C LEU A 231 -4.99 14.15 -12.34
N LEU A 232 -4.44 14.16 -11.11
CA LEU A 232 -5.24 14.37 -9.89
C LEU A 232 -5.85 15.77 -9.85
N ALA A 233 -5.13 16.80 -10.30
CA ALA A 233 -5.66 18.16 -10.41
C ALA A 233 -6.80 18.24 -11.44
N MET A 234 -6.68 17.56 -12.58
CA MET A 234 -7.74 17.47 -13.59
C MET A 234 -9.00 16.82 -13.03
N LEU A 235 -8.89 15.70 -12.29
CA LEU A 235 -10.05 15.08 -11.62
C LEU A 235 -10.72 16.04 -10.63
N LYS A 236 -9.96 16.87 -9.92
CA LYS A 236 -10.51 17.83 -8.95
C LYS A 236 -11.30 18.97 -9.57
N THR A 237 -11.26 19.16 -10.89
CA THR A 237 -12.07 20.17 -11.58
C THR A 237 -13.57 19.82 -11.59
N ASP A 238 -13.91 18.54 -11.47
CA ASP A 238 -15.29 18.05 -11.41
C ASP A 238 -15.58 17.45 -10.02
N ILE A 239 -16.61 17.98 -9.36
CA ILE A 239 -17.03 17.57 -8.01
C ILE A 239 -17.35 16.07 -7.92
N ALA A 240 -17.78 15.43 -9.02
CA ALA A 240 -18.05 14.00 -9.07
C ALA A 240 -16.79 13.15 -8.84
N TRP A 241 -15.61 13.72 -9.13
CA TRP A 241 -14.32 13.00 -9.14
C TRP A 241 -13.41 13.39 -7.97
N VAL A 242 -13.74 14.43 -7.21
CA VAL A 242 -12.94 14.91 -6.07
C VAL A 242 -12.64 13.81 -5.07
N GLN A 243 -13.62 12.96 -4.73
CA GLN A 243 -13.40 11.86 -3.79
C GLN A 243 -12.40 10.83 -4.31
N LEU A 244 -12.41 10.53 -5.62
CA LEU A 244 -11.45 9.61 -6.22
C LEU A 244 -10.04 10.20 -6.23
N ALA A 245 -9.93 11.49 -6.57
CA ALA A 245 -8.67 12.21 -6.57
C ALA A 245 -8.06 12.27 -5.15
N ASP A 246 -8.86 12.59 -4.14
CA ASP A 246 -8.41 12.59 -2.74
C ASP A 246 -8.00 11.20 -2.26
N TYR A 247 -8.75 10.16 -2.67
CA TYR A 247 -8.39 8.79 -2.38
C TYR A 247 -7.02 8.40 -2.94
N TYR A 248 -6.79 8.63 -4.23
CA TYR A 248 -5.49 8.36 -4.85
C TYR A 248 -4.37 9.23 -4.29
N LEU A 249 -4.67 10.48 -3.92
CA LEU A 249 -3.74 11.34 -3.20
C LEU A 249 -3.33 10.72 -1.86
N ALA A 250 -4.25 10.22 -1.04
CA ALA A 250 -3.87 9.50 0.19
C ALA A 250 -3.10 8.21 -0.13
N LEU A 251 -3.51 7.48 -1.15
CA LEU A 251 -2.93 6.20 -1.53
C LEU A 251 -1.47 6.33 -1.96
N GLN A 252 -1.08 7.35 -2.75
CA GLN A 252 0.31 7.55 -3.17
C GLN A 252 1.26 7.73 -1.97
N TYR A 253 0.85 8.49 -0.95
CA TYR A 253 1.63 8.62 0.30
C TYR A 253 1.68 7.28 1.03
N MET A 254 0.53 6.61 1.14
CA MET A 254 0.40 5.37 1.91
C MET A 254 1.29 4.24 1.35
N ILE A 255 1.47 4.18 0.03
CA ILE A 255 2.33 3.19 -0.64
C ILE A 255 3.74 3.71 -0.95
N SER A 256 4.07 4.92 -0.48
CA SER A 256 5.35 5.60 -0.71
C SER A 256 5.73 5.75 -2.19
N MET A 257 4.74 6.06 -3.03
CA MET A 257 4.90 6.38 -4.46
C MET A 257 5.08 7.90 -4.66
N ILE A 258 5.83 8.55 -3.77
CA ILE A 258 6.07 10.00 -3.80
C ILE A 258 7.40 10.31 -3.10
N ASP A 259 8.17 11.27 -3.64
CA ASP A 259 9.39 11.78 -3.01
C ASP A 259 9.10 13.06 -2.22
N THR A 260 8.89 12.90 -0.91
CA THR A 260 8.67 14.00 0.03
C THR A 260 9.94 14.39 0.78
N GLY A 261 11.06 13.72 0.52
CA GLY A 261 12.26 13.78 1.37
C GLY A 261 12.11 13.10 2.75
N LEU A 262 10.97 12.46 3.04
CA LEU A 262 10.71 11.72 4.28
C LEU A 262 10.99 10.22 4.12
N SER A 263 11.03 9.49 5.24
CA SER A 263 11.15 8.03 5.19
C SER A 263 9.86 7.39 4.64
N PRO A 264 9.93 6.18 4.05
CA PRO A 264 8.74 5.44 3.60
C PRO A 264 7.71 5.22 4.72
N GLU A 265 8.14 5.02 5.97
CA GLU A 265 7.27 4.86 7.14
C GLU A 265 6.51 6.15 7.47
N MET A 266 7.20 7.29 7.36
CA MET A 266 6.58 8.60 7.57
C MET A 266 5.56 8.89 6.46
N ASN A 267 5.89 8.60 5.20
CA ASN A 267 4.95 8.72 4.07
C ASN A 267 3.73 7.82 4.26
N THR A 268 3.95 6.56 4.65
CA THR A 268 2.88 5.61 4.94
C THR A 268 1.93 6.16 6.01
N THR A 269 2.50 6.71 7.09
CA THR A 269 1.75 7.31 8.20
C THR A 269 0.93 8.52 7.76
N ILE A 270 1.52 9.42 6.95
CA ILE A 270 0.82 10.57 6.38
C ILE A 270 -0.37 10.11 5.53
N GLY A 271 -0.13 9.19 4.60
CA GLY A 271 -1.17 8.64 3.72
C GLY A 271 -2.31 7.99 4.51
N MET A 272 -2.00 7.24 5.56
CA MET A 272 -3.00 6.63 6.44
C MET A 272 -3.85 7.69 7.17
N HIS A 273 -3.23 8.75 7.70
CA HIS A 273 -3.98 9.84 8.34
C HIS A 273 -4.86 10.59 7.35
N MET A 274 -4.40 10.80 6.10
CA MET A 274 -5.22 11.36 5.02
C MET A 274 -6.40 10.44 4.71
N MET A 275 -6.17 9.14 4.54
CA MET A 275 -7.20 8.13 4.27
C MET A 275 -8.28 8.12 5.36
N LEU A 276 -7.89 8.11 6.63
CA LEU A 276 -8.81 8.18 7.77
C LEU A 276 -9.57 9.51 7.82
N SER A 277 -8.93 10.62 7.45
CA SER A 277 -9.56 11.93 7.38
C SER A 277 -10.62 11.99 6.28
N PHE A 278 -10.32 11.43 5.10
CA PHE A 278 -11.26 11.32 3.99
C PHE A 278 -12.42 10.36 4.31
N LEU A 279 -12.15 9.24 4.98
CA LEU A 279 -13.18 8.34 5.48
C LEU A 279 -14.18 9.08 6.38
N ARG A 280 -13.71 9.89 7.33
CA ARG A 280 -14.57 10.70 8.22
C ARG A 280 -15.42 11.72 7.49
N GLN A 281 -14.98 12.17 6.31
CA GLN A 281 -15.71 13.09 5.44
C GLN A 281 -16.66 12.37 4.47
N GLY A 282 -16.82 11.05 4.58
CA GLY A 282 -17.72 10.27 3.74
C GLY A 282 -17.14 9.89 2.37
N ASN A 283 -15.81 9.88 2.21
CA ASN A 283 -15.17 9.41 0.99
C ASN A 283 -15.46 7.91 0.77
N GLN A 284 -16.17 7.58 -0.31
CA GLN A 284 -16.62 6.23 -0.58
C GLN A 284 -15.48 5.24 -0.85
N TYR A 285 -14.39 5.70 -1.47
CA TYR A 285 -13.26 4.84 -1.83
C TYR A 285 -12.41 4.53 -0.59
N ALA A 286 -12.22 5.53 0.28
CA ALA A 286 -11.62 5.32 1.60
C ALA A 286 -12.45 4.35 2.44
N TYR A 287 -13.78 4.45 2.41
CA TYR A 287 -14.66 3.49 3.07
C TYR A 287 -14.49 2.07 2.52
N ARG A 288 -14.55 1.87 1.21
CA ARG A 288 -14.38 0.54 0.59
C ARG A 288 -13.03 -0.08 0.97
N MET A 289 -11.95 0.70 0.92
CA MET A 289 -10.63 0.24 1.31
C MET A 289 -10.58 -0.12 2.80
N MET A 290 -11.07 0.73 3.69
CA MET A 290 -11.02 0.48 5.13
C MET A 290 -11.96 -0.66 5.56
N ASP A 291 -13.13 -0.79 4.94
CA ASP A 291 -14.05 -1.92 5.14
C ASP A 291 -13.41 -3.23 4.68
N PHE A 292 -12.71 -3.21 3.54
CA PHE A 292 -11.89 -4.34 3.11
C PHE A 292 -10.82 -4.67 4.15
N LEU A 293 -10.01 -3.69 4.58
CA LEU A 293 -8.96 -3.92 5.58
C LEU A 293 -9.49 -4.37 6.96
N ASN A 294 -10.70 -3.95 7.35
CA ASN A 294 -11.34 -4.29 8.63
C ASN A 294 -12.11 -5.62 8.62
N LYS A 295 -12.46 -6.14 7.43
CA LYS A 295 -13.10 -7.46 7.26
C LYS A 295 -12.10 -8.61 7.38
N PHE A 296 -10.82 -8.31 7.55
CA PHE A 296 -9.71 -9.23 7.71
C PHE A 296 -8.89 -8.88 8.96
#